data_AF-A0A1B6H432-F1
#
_entry.id   AF-A0A1B6H432-F1
#
_cell.length_a   1.000
_cell.length_b   1.000
_cell.length_c   1.000
_cell.angle_alpha   90.00
_cell.angle_beta   90.00
_cell.angle_gamma   90.00
#
_symmetry.space_group_name_H-M   'P 1'
#
loop_
_entity.id
_entity.type
_entity.pdbx_description
1 polymer ?
#
loop_
_entity_poly.entity_id
_entity_poly.type
_entity_poly.pdbx_seq_one_letter_code
_entity_poly.pdbx_strand_id
1 'polypeptide(L)'
;SRFAELNNYVSVRFETEPLTVDYLSQFKVIVIADYLDFEKKEEFSEFAHQNQIAFILASSNGLFGQIFCDFGEQFVVTDTTGESAISTMIASVSNDSDGVVTCLDETRHNLEDGDFVTFSEIEGMVELNNCEPKKIQVLGPYTFKIG
;
A
#
# COMPACT_ATOMS: atom_id res chain seq x y z
N SER A 1 1.50 -7.05 -32.28
CA SER A 1 0.52 -7.85 -31.51
C SER A 1 -0.62 -6.93 -31.11
N ARG A 2 -1.85 -7.42 -30.95
CA ARG A 2 -2.99 -6.59 -30.51
C ARG A 2 -2.75 -5.86 -29.18
N PHE A 3 -1.89 -6.41 -28.32
CA PHE A 3 -1.51 -5.79 -27.04
C PHE A 3 -0.72 -4.48 -27.21
N ALA A 4 0.15 -4.38 -28.22
CA ALA A 4 0.97 -3.18 -28.45
C ALA A 4 0.12 -1.97 -28.87
N GLU A 5 -1.09 -2.21 -29.40
CA GLU A 5 -2.01 -1.16 -29.84
C GLU A 5 -2.71 -0.44 -28.67
N LEU A 6 -2.70 -1.02 -27.46
CA LEU A 6 -3.38 -0.43 -26.29
C LEU A 6 -2.67 0.82 -25.77
N ASN A 7 -1.34 0.87 -25.86
CA ASN A 7 -0.55 1.99 -25.37
C ASN A 7 0.82 2.05 -26.07
N ASN A 8 1.03 3.05 -26.92
CA ASN A 8 2.27 3.24 -27.68
C ASN A 8 3.51 3.58 -26.82
N TYR A 9 3.31 3.95 -25.55
CA TYR A 9 4.41 4.20 -24.61
C TYR A 9 4.96 2.91 -23.99
N VAL A 10 4.27 1.77 -24.16
CA VAL A 10 4.68 0.48 -23.59
C VAL A 10 5.19 -0.44 -24.69
N SER A 11 6.47 -0.81 -24.61
CA SER A 11 7.06 -1.78 -25.52
C SER A 11 6.61 -3.20 -25.17
N VAL A 12 5.97 -3.89 -26.11
CA VAL A 12 5.55 -5.29 -25.95
C VAL A 12 6.47 -6.19 -26.75
N ARG A 13 7.06 -7.19 -26.09
CA ARG A 13 7.92 -8.22 -26.70
C ARG A 13 7.34 -9.60 -26.38
N PHE A 14 7.61 -10.58 -27.25
CA PHE A 14 7.25 -11.97 -27.04
C PHE A 14 8.51 -12.82 -27.03
N GLU A 15 8.51 -13.87 -26.22
CA GLU A 15 9.55 -14.87 -26.14
C GLU A 15 8.92 -16.24 -26.36
N THR A 16 9.55 -17.06 -27.18
CA THR A 16 9.09 -18.41 -27.50
C THR A 16 10.04 -19.48 -27.02
N GLU A 17 11.27 -19.10 -26.70
CA GLU A 17 12.23 -20.01 -26.09
C GLU A 17 11.80 -20.39 -24.66
N PRO A 18 12.22 -21.57 -24.15
CA PRO A 18 11.95 -21.95 -22.78
C PRO A 18 12.44 -20.89 -21.79
N LEU A 19 11.60 -20.57 -20.81
CA LEU A 19 11.96 -19.61 -19.76
C LEU A 19 13.11 -20.15 -18.91
N THR A 20 14.12 -19.30 -18.70
CA THR A 20 15.26 -19.56 -17.82
C THR A 20 15.37 -18.46 -16.76
N VAL A 21 16.00 -18.77 -15.63
CA VAL A 21 16.24 -17.78 -14.57
C VAL A 21 17.06 -16.57 -15.07
N ASP A 22 18.02 -16.78 -15.98
CA ASP A 22 18.79 -15.71 -16.60
C ASP A 22 17.89 -14.75 -17.40
N TYR A 23 16.95 -15.30 -18.16
CA TYR A 23 15.97 -14.49 -18.86
C TYR A 23 15.05 -13.75 -17.89
N LEU A 24 14.62 -14.41 -16.81
CA LEU A 24 13.73 -13.81 -15.81
C LEU A 24 14.40 -12.67 -15.01
N SER A 25 15.73 -12.70 -14.85
CA SER A 25 16.51 -11.70 -14.11
C SER A 25 16.36 -10.27 -14.63
N GLN A 26 15.97 -10.10 -15.89
CA GLN A 26 15.82 -8.78 -16.52
C GLN A 26 14.53 -8.05 -16.10
N PHE A 27 13.58 -8.73 -15.44
CA PHE A 27 12.29 -8.18 -15.07
C PHE A 27 12.24 -7.74 -13.61
N LYS A 28 11.27 -6.86 -13.29
CA LYS A 28 10.96 -6.45 -11.91
C LYS A 28 9.74 -7.15 -11.34
N VAL A 29 8.88 -7.66 -12.22
CA VAL A 29 7.68 -8.41 -11.85
C VAL A 29 7.57 -9.59 -12.81
N ILE A 30 7.37 -10.78 -12.27
CA ILE A 30 7.11 -12.02 -13.01
C ILE A 30 5.69 -12.47 -12.66
N VAL A 31 4.87 -12.69 -13.69
CA VAL A 31 3.51 -13.18 -13.52
C VAL A 31 3.37 -14.51 -14.25
N ILE A 32 3.12 -15.58 -13.51
CA ILE A 32 2.80 -16.90 -14.06
C ILE A 32 1.28 -17.05 -14.05
N ALA A 33 0.67 -17.05 -15.24
CA ALA A 33 -0.79 -17.14 -15.42
C ALA A 33 -1.26 -18.44 -16.09
N ASP A 34 -0.33 -19.33 -16.47
CA ASP A 34 -0.61 -20.55 -17.22
C ASP A 34 -0.01 -21.79 -16.52
N TYR A 35 -0.27 -22.97 -17.08
CA TYR A 35 0.25 -24.24 -16.58
C TYR A 35 1.77 -24.30 -16.71
N LEU A 36 2.43 -24.22 -15.56
CA LEU A 36 3.80 -24.68 -15.33
C LEU A 36 3.76 -25.82 -14.32
N ASP A 37 4.67 -26.77 -14.47
CA ASP A 37 4.88 -27.82 -13.48
C ASP A 37 5.28 -27.19 -12.14
N PHE A 38 4.88 -27.84 -11.04
CA PHE A 38 5.07 -27.30 -9.70
C PHE A 38 6.54 -27.00 -9.40
N GLU A 39 7.46 -27.90 -9.79
CA GLU A 39 8.90 -27.74 -9.60
C GLU A 39 9.44 -26.45 -10.24
N LYS A 40 8.96 -26.10 -11.44
CA LYS A 40 9.35 -24.84 -12.12
C LYS A 40 8.76 -23.60 -11.46
N LYS A 41 7.54 -23.70 -10.93
CA LYS A 41 6.92 -22.59 -10.18
C LYS A 41 7.73 -22.30 -8.92
N GLU A 42 8.15 -23.35 -8.21
CA GLU A 42 8.99 -23.25 -7.02
C GLU A 42 10.37 -22.68 -7.37
N GLU A 43 11.03 -23.21 -8.41
CA GLU A 43 12.32 -22.69 -8.91
C GLU A 43 12.24 -21.19 -9.23
N PHE A 44 11.22 -20.76 -9.99
CA PHE A 44 11.07 -19.37 -10.39
C PHE A 44 10.67 -18.47 -9.22
N SER A 45 9.84 -18.94 -8.30
CA SER A 45 9.46 -18.19 -7.10
C SER A 45 10.65 -17.97 -6.18
N GLU A 46 11.44 -19.02 -5.90
CA GLU A 46 12.63 -18.93 -5.07
C GLU A 46 13.68 -18.01 -5.70
N PHE A 47 13.92 -18.15 -7.01
CA PHE A 47 14.80 -17.26 -7.74
C PHE A 47 14.34 -15.81 -7.66
N ALA A 48 13.05 -15.55 -7.88
CA ALA A 48 12.50 -14.19 -7.82
C ALA A 48 12.66 -13.58 -6.43
N HIS A 49 12.35 -14.33 -5.37
CA HIS A 49 12.49 -13.91 -3.98
C HIS A 49 13.93 -13.50 -3.64
N GLN A 50 14.89 -14.38 -3.94
CA GLN A 50 16.31 -14.14 -3.68
C GLN A 50 16.87 -12.92 -4.43
N ASN A 51 16.29 -12.58 -5.58
CA ASN A 51 16.74 -11.48 -6.43
C ASN A 51 15.88 -10.21 -6.32
N GLN A 52 14.99 -10.13 -5.33
CA GLN A 52 14.10 -8.98 -5.10
C GLN A 52 13.24 -8.65 -6.34
N ILE A 53 12.76 -9.69 -7.02
CA ILE A 53 11.82 -9.59 -8.14
C ILE A 53 10.44 -9.99 -7.60
N ALA A 54 9.44 -9.14 -7.83
CA ALA A 54 8.08 -9.47 -7.42
C ALA A 54 7.55 -10.65 -8.24
N PHE A 55 6.95 -11.62 -7.57
CA PHE A 55 6.40 -12.82 -8.18
C PHE A 55 4.90 -12.92 -7.91
N ILE A 56 4.13 -13.20 -8.96
CA ILE A 56 2.70 -13.44 -8.88
C ILE A 56 2.39 -14.73 -9.62
N LEU A 57 1.72 -15.66 -8.95
CA LEU A 57 1.14 -16.84 -9.57
C LEU A 57 -0.37 -16.70 -9.56
N ALA A 58 -1.00 -16.80 -10.72
CA ALA A 58 -2.44 -16.83 -10.89
C ALA A 58 -2.83 -18.08 -11.66
N SER A 59 -3.82 -18.83 -11.17
CA SER A 59 -4.37 -19.98 -11.89
C SER A 59 -5.89 -20.04 -11.77
N SER A 60 -6.52 -20.58 -12.80
CA SER A 60 -7.97 -20.78 -12.85
C SER A 60 -8.25 -22.21 -13.34
N ASN A 61 -8.99 -22.97 -12.53
CA ASN A 61 -9.36 -24.36 -12.76
C ASN A 61 -10.88 -24.49 -12.68
N GLY A 62 -11.57 -24.08 -13.75
CA GLY A 62 -13.04 -24.06 -13.81
C GLY A 62 -13.63 -23.03 -12.86
N LEU A 63 -14.32 -23.49 -11.81
CA LEU A 63 -14.91 -22.61 -10.77
C LEU A 63 -13.92 -22.23 -9.66
N PHE A 64 -12.74 -22.86 -9.64
CA PHE A 64 -11.71 -22.60 -8.65
C PHE A 64 -10.65 -21.66 -9.21
N GLY A 65 -10.14 -20.76 -8.39
CA GLY A 65 -9.03 -19.89 -8.72
C GLY A 65 -8.04 -19.82 -7.57
N GLN A 66 -6.79 -19.54 -7.88
CA GLN A 66 -5.74 -19.30 -6.91
C GLN A 66 -4.91 -18.10 -7.34
N ILE A 67 -4.58 -17.24 -6.38
CA ILE A 67 -3.59 -16.19 -6.52
C ILE A 67 -2.58 -16.33 -5.38
N PHE A 68 -1.31 -16.21 -5.70
CA PHE A 68 -0.20 -16.13 -4.76
C PHE A 68 0.68 -14.94 -5.15
N CYS A 69 1.11 -14.18 -4.15
CA CYS A 69 1.97 -13.01 -4.32
C CYS A 69 3.16 -13.12 -3.37
N ASP A 70 4.36 -12.88 -3.91
CA ASP A 70 5.59 -12.72 -3.15
C ASP A 70 6.30 -11.46 -3.66
N PHE A 71 6.36 -10.43 -2.82
CA PHE A 71 6.99 -9.15 -3.15
C PHE A 71 8.34 -8.97 -2.43
N GLY A 72 8.89 -10.05 -1.87
CA GLY A 72 10.10 -10.05 -1.07
C GLY A 72 9.89 -9.55 0.36
N GLU A 73 10.94 -9.63 1.18
CA GLU A 73 10.89 -9.31 2.61
C GLU A 73 10.75 -7.80 2.90
N GLN A 74 11.08 -6.93 1.94
CA GLN A 74 11.21 -5.48 2.13
C GLN A 74 10.27 -4.66 1.25
N PHE A 75 9.09 -5.19 0.93
CA PHE A 75 8.08 -4.45 0.17
C PHE A 75 7.42 -3.37 1.05
N VAL A 76 7.49 -2.11 0.61
CA VAL A 76 6.90 -0.97 1.33
C VAL A 76 5.55 -0.60 0.72
N VAL A 77 4.50 -0.66 1.53
CA VAL A 77 3.18 -0.13 1.19
C VAL A 77 3.09 1.30 1.71
N THR A 78 3.13 2.29 0.81
CA THR A 78 3.03 3.71 1.18
C THR A 78 1.60 4.18 1.39
N ASP A 79 0.64 3.49 0.78
CA ASP A 79 -0.79 3.73 0.90
C ASP A 79 -1.50 2.38 0.91
N THR A 80 -2.21 2.09 1.99
CA THR A 80 -2.87 0.80 2.23
C THR A 80 -4.31 0.77 1.74
N THR A 81 -4.92 1.93 1.50
CA THR A 81 -6.36 2.03 1.21
C THR A 81 -6.64 2.69 -0.15
N GLY A 82 -5.75 3.55 -0.64
CA GLY A 82 -5.99 4.36 -1.84
C GLY A 82 -6.97 5.53 -1.60
N GLU A 83 -7.38 5.75 -0.35
CA GLU A 83 -8.33 6.78 0.02
C GLU A 83 -7.65 8.14 0.20
N SER A 84 -8.40 9.22 -0.01
CA SER A 84 -7.89 10.57 0.20
C SER A 84 -7.68 10.84 1.69
N ALA A 85 -6.59 11.55 2.04
CA ALA A 85 -6.34 11.98 3.42
C ALA A 85 -7.52 12.80 3.96
N ILE A 86 -8.00 12.43 5.14
CA ILE A 86 -9.14 13.09 5.78
C ILE A 86 -8.67 14.39 6.43
N SER A 87 -9.46 15.46 6.28
CA SER A 87 -9.24 16.75 6.93
C SER A 87 -10.47 17.15 7.73
N THR A 88 -10.25 17.70 8.93
CA THR A 88 -11.30 18.12 9.85
C THR A 88 -10.90 19.42 10.56
N MET A 89 -11.89 20.26 10.85
CA MET A 89 -11.68 21.50 11.61
C MET A 89 -11.60 21.20 13.10
N ILE A 90 -10.64 21.82 13.78
CA ILE A 90 -10.41 21.64 15.21
C ILE A 90 -11.07 22.77 15.98
N ALA A 91 -11.86 22.42 17.00
CA ALA A 91 -12.49 23.35 17.92
C ALA A 91 -11.56 23.70 19.10
N SER A 92 -10.87 22.70 19.66
CA SER A 92 -9.94 22.90 20.77
C SER A 92 -8.95 21.76 20.91
N VAL A 93 -7.80 22.05 21.52
CA VAL A 93 -6.81 21.07 21.97
C VAL A 93 -6.56 21.26 23.46
N SER A 94 -6.66 20.21 24.27
CA SER A 94 -6.37 20.29 25.71
C SER A 94 -4.87 20.37 25.96
N ASN A 95 -4.48 21.11 27.01
CA ASN A 95 -3.09 21.23 27.46
C ASN A 95 -2.88 20.36 28.71
N ASP A 96 -3.08 19.05 28.53
CA ASP A 96 -2.81 18.02 29.53
C ASP A 96 -1.98 16.90 28.89
N SER A 97 -1.67 15.87 29.67
CA SER A 97 -0.83 14.77 29.21
C SER A 97 -1.44 13.90 28.12
N ASP A 98 -2.77 13.94 27.92
CA ASP A 98 -3.42 13.19 26.85
C ASP A 98 -3.53 14.03 25.56
N GLY A 99 -3.55 15.37 25.66
CA GLY A 99 -3.61 16.26 24.50
C GLY A 99 -4.86 16.01 23.64
N VAL A 100 -6.03 16.08 24.25
CA VAL A 100 -7.31 15.74 23.61
C VAL A 100 -7.67 16.81 22.58
N VAL A 101 -7.79 16.38 21.33
CA VAL A 101 -8.26 17.20 20.21
C VAL A 101 -9.77 17.00 20.06
N THR A 102 -10.50 18.10 20.04
CA THR A 102 -11.95 18.14 19.78
C THR A 102 -12.19 18.76 18.41
N CYS A 103 -12.87 18.04 17.53
CA CYS A 103 -13.27 18.52 16.22
C CYS A 103 -14.56 19.36 16.32
N LEU A 104 -14.82 20.20 15.32
CA LEU A 104 -16.03 21.02 15.28
C LEU A 104 -17.29 20.14 15.23
N ASP A 105 -18.28 20.45 16.09
CA ASP A 105 -19.46 19.61 16.40
C ASP A 105 -20.29 19.16 15.18
N GLU A 106 -20.23 19.88 14.06
CA GLU A 106 -21.00 19.54 12.85
C GLU A 106 -20.33 18.47 11.97
N THR A 107 -19.05 18.15 12.20
CA THR A 107 -18.27 17.24 11.36
C THR A 107 -17.56 16.16 12.16
N ARG A 108 -17.93 14.90 11.89
CA ARG A 108 -17.16 13.75 12.39
C ARG A 108 -15.80 13.70 11.72
N HIS A 109 -14.76 13.34 12.47
CA HIS A 109 -13.41 13.27 11.91
C HIS A 109 -13.18 12.04 11.03
N ASN A 110 -13.93 10.95 11.20
CA ASN A 110 -13.80 9.68 10.46
C ASN A 110 -12.40 9.02 10.46
N LEU A 111 -11.46 9.55 11.25
CA LEU A 111 -10.18 8.92 11.57
C LEU A 111 -10.36 7.62 12.37
N GLU A 112 -9.41 6.70 12.21
CA GLU A 112 -9.34 5.41 12.91
C GLU A 112 -8.19 5.36 13.93
N ASP A 113 -8.27 4.39 14.83
CA ASP A 113 -7.22 4.16 15.82
C ASP A 113 -5.89 3.79 15.15
N GLY A 114 -4.86 4.59 15.43
CA GLY A 114 -3.53 4.39 14.88
C GLY A 114 -3.24 5.14 13.58
N ASP A 115 -4.19 5.93 13.08
CA ASP A 115 -3.92 6.93 12.05
C ASP A 115 -2.88 7.96 12.51
N PHE A 116 -2.23 8.58 11.54
CA PHE A 116 -1.26 9.64 11.77
C PHE A 116 -1.79 10.96 11.24
N VAL A 117 -1.75 12.00 12.08
CA VAL A 117 -2.25 13.34 11.74
C VAL A 117 -1.14 14.39 11.88
N THR A 118 -1.28 15.47 11.12
CA THR A 118 -0.51 16.71 11.30
C THR A 118 -1.48 17.89 11.39
N PHE A 119 -1.00 19.04 11.86
CA PHE A 119 -1.81 20.19 12.17
C PHE A 119 -1.35 21.43 11.41
N SER A 120 -2.27 22.33 11.13
CA SER A 120 -2.01 23.64 10.57
C SER A 120 -2.97 24.66 11.16
N GLU A 121 -2.55 25.92 11.21
CA GLU A 121 -3.39 27.05 11.64
C GLU A 121 -3.89 26.97 13.10
N ILE A 122 -3.19 26.23 13.97
CA ILE A 122 -3.44 26.23 15.41
C ILE A 122 -2.91 27.53 16.02
N GLU A 123 -3.81 28.30 16.63
CA GLU A 123 -3.48 29.45 17.46
C GLU A 123 -3.29 29.03 18.93
N GLY A 124 -2.35 29.66 19.63
CA GLY A 124 -2.05 29.38 21.05
C GLY A 124 -1.06 28.23 21.27
N MET A 125 -1.30 27.06 20.65
CA MET A 125 -0.42 25.88 20.72
C MET A 125 0.32 25.69 19.39
N VAL A 126 1.11 26.71 19.01
CA VAL A 126 1.71 26.84 17.67
C VAL A 126 2.75 25.76 17.35
N GLU A 127 3.29 25.10 18.37
CA GLU A 127 4.22 23.97 18.27
C GLU A 127 3.61 22.73 17.60
N LEU A 128 2.28 22.64 17.54
CA LEU A 128 1.59 21.58 16.81
C LEU A 128 1.62 21.81 15.30
N ASN A 129 1.75 23.05 14.84
CA ASN A 129 1.69 23.36 13.42
C ASN A 129 2.87 22.76 12.65
N ASN A 130 2.56 22.02 11.59
CA ASN A 130 3.51 21.29 10.75
C ASN A 130 4.41 20.33 11.54
N CYS A 131 3.89 19.77 12.65
CA CYS A 131 4.62 18.73 13.36
C CYS A 131 4.73 17.46 12.51
N GLU A 132 5.73 16.64 12.82
CA GLU A 132 5.82 15.28 12.30
C GLU A 132 4.51 14.51 12.56
N PRO A 133 4.05 13.64 11.65
CA PRO A 133 2.80 12.92 11.81
C PRO A 133 2.73 12.22 13.18
N LYS A 134 1.68 12.53 13.94
CA LYS A 134 1.45 11.97 15.28
C LYS A 134 0.41 10.87 15.21
N LYS A 135 0.73 9.71 15.79
CA LYS A 135 -0.21 8.61 15.93
C LYS A 135 -1.34 9.01 16.89
N ILE A 136 -2.58 8.76 16.52
CA ILE A 136 -3.75 9.09 17.34
C ILE A 136 -4.37 7.88 18.02
N GLN A 137 -5.16 8.16 19.05
CA GLN A 137 -6.16 7.25 19.60
C GLN A 137 -7.52 7.95 19.62
N VAL A 138 -8.51 7.37 18.95
CA VAL A 138 -9.88 7.85 18.86
C VAL A 138 -10.59 7.62 20.20
N LEU A 139 -11.23 8.67 20.71
CA LEU A 139 -12.01 8.63 21.96
C LEU A 139 -13.52 8.63 21.70
N GLY A 140 -13.94 9.16 20.55
CA GLY A 140 -15.32 9.21 20.12
C GLY A 140 -15.41 9.80 18.70
N PRO A 141 -16.61 10.00 18.14
CA PRO A 141 -16.79 10.47 16.77
C PRO A 141 -16.30 11.90 16.49
N TYR A 142 -16.00 12.67 17.54
CA TYR A 142 -15.60 14.08 17.50
C TYR A 142 -14.29 14.36 18.26
N THR A 143 -13.68 13.34 18.85
CA THR A 143 -12.53 13.52 19.74
C THR A 143 -11.51 12.41 19.57
N PHE A 144 -10.24 12.79 19.56
CA PHE A 144 -9.11 11.87 19.56
C PHE A 144 -7.97 12.48 20.39
N LYS A 145 -7.00 11.67 20.79
CA LYS A 145 -5.84 12.11 21.54
C LYS A 145 -4.55 11.80 20.79
N ILE A 146 -3.51 12.62 21.01
CA ILE A 146 -2.27 12.62 20.21
C ILE A 146 -1.01 12.22 20.97
N GLY A 147 -1.17 11.68 22.18
CA GLY A 147 -0.09 11.21 23.01
C GLY A 147 -0.11 11.85 24.38
#